data_AF-A0A946G2W0-F1
#
_entry.id   AF-A0A946G2W0-F1
#
_cell.length_a   1.000
_cell.length_b   1.000
_cell.length_c   1.000
_cell.angle_alpha   90.00
_cell.angle_beta   90.00
_cell.angle_gamma   90.00
#
_symmetry.space_group_name_H-M   'P 1'
#
loop_
_entity.id
_entity.type
_entity.pdbx_description
1 polymer ?
#
loop_
_entity_poly.entity_id
_entity_poly.type
_entity_poly.pdbx_seq_one_letter_code
_entity_poly.pdbx_strand_id
1 'polypeptide(L)'
;MTVHRYLATCPTGVGVLLTQELQALGAEEVVERPVGVSFCGDLALGYRVCLWSRLANRVLLQLSRVDVEGADGLYQATKNLRWRSHITEKSSFLVDFSGRASWMRNAQFGAQKVKDAIVDQFREAGLSRPSVDLKQPDVRVTVRLSKGQVTFG
;
A
#
# COMPACT_ATOMS: atom_id res chain seq x y z
N MET A 1 4.57 -15.31 15.63
CA MET A 1 4.57 -15.00 14.19
C MET A 1 3.86 -13.67 14.00
N THR A 2 4.42 -12.75 13.22
CA THR A 2 3.79 -11.44 12.98
C THR A 2 2.69 -11.62 11.94
N VAL A 3 1.46 -11.25 12.30
CA VAL A 3 0.32 -11.25 11.38
C VAL A 3 0.35 -9.96 10.57
N HIS A 4 0.35 -10.09 9.26
CA HIS A 4 0.27 -9.01 8.30
C HIS A 4 -1.11 -9.01 7.64
N ARG A 5 -1.56 -7.82 7.23
CA ARG A 5 -2.77 -7.65 6.44
C ARG A 5 -2.40 -7.36 4.99
N TYR A 6 -3.09 -8.01 4.08
CA TYR A 6 -2.85 -7.91 2.65
C TYR A 6 -4.13 -7.53 1.90
N LEU A 7 -3.96 -6.99 0.70
CA LEU A 7 -5.01 -6.82 -0.29
C LEU A 7 -4.55 -7.43 -1.61
N ALA A 8 -5.22 -8.50 -2.05
CA ALA A 8 -5.06 -9.05 -3.38
C ALA A 8 -6.05 -8.38 -4.33
N THR A 9 -5.57 -7.62 -5.31
CA THR A 9 -6.43 -6.98 -6.32
C THR A 9 -6.84 -8.00 -7.39
N CYS A 10 -8.06 -7.91 -7.90
CA CYS A 10 -8.56 -8.78 -8.97
C CYS A 10 -9.54 -8.02 -9.88
N PRO A 11 -9.80 -8.51 -11.10
CA PRO A 11 -10.86 -7.98 -11.95
C PRO A 11 -12.25 -8.13 -11.30
N THR A 12 -13.20 -7.28 -11.71
CA THR A 12 -14.60 -7.38 -11.29
C THR A 12 -15.17 -8.75 -11.63
N GLY A 13 -15.89 -9.36 -10.69
CA GLY A 13 -16.52 -10.69 -10.87
C GLY A 13 -15.64 -11.88 -10.46
N VAL A 14 -14.35 -11.68 -10.18
CA VAL A 14 -13.41 -12.75 -9.77
C VAL A 14 -13.25 -12.84 -8.24
N GLY A 15 -13.77 -11.88 -7.48
CA GLY A 15 -13.52 -11.75 -6.04
C GLY A 15 -13.93 -12.98 -5.21
N VAL A 16 -15.05 -13.63 -5.54
CA VAL A 16 -15.49 -14.87 -4.90
C VAL A 16 -14.52 -16.02 -5.15
N LEU A 17 -14.02 -16.17 -6.38
CA LEU A 17 -13.06 -17.22 -6.72
C LEU A 17 -11.70 -16.98 -6.06
N LEU A 18 -11.25 -15.73 -6.04
CA LEU A 18 -10.01 -15.35 -5.35
C LEU A 18 -10.12 -15.58 -3.84
N THR A 19 -11.30 -15.34 -3.24
CA THR A 19 -11.56 -15.63 -1.83
C THR A 19 -11.36 -17.12 -1.52
N GLN A 20 -11.90 -18.01 -2.35
CA GLN A 20 -11.74 -19.45 -2.21
C GLN A 20 -10.27 -19.89 -2.41
N GLU A 21 -9.58 -19.32 -3.40
CA GLU A 21 -8.15 -19.59 -3.65
C GLU A 21 -7.30 -19.19 -2.45
N LEU A 22 -7.52 -17.99 -1.89
CA LEU A 22 -6.79 -17.51 -0.71
C LEU A 22 -7.04 -18.38 0.51
N GLN A 23 -8.28 -18.80 0.76
CA GLN A 23 -8.60 -19.73 1.84
C GLN A 23 -7.89 -21.07 1.67
N ALA A 24 -7.86 -21.62 0.43
CA ALA A 24 -7.14 -22.85 0.13
C ALA A 24 -5.62 -22.73 0.32
N LEU A 25 -5.06 -21.53 0.10
CA LEU A 25 -3.65 -21.22 0.36
C LEU A 25 -3.34 -21.01 1.85
N GLY A 26 -4.36 -21.02 2.72
CA GLY A 26 -4.25 -20.89 4.16
C GLY A 26 -4.40 -19.46 4.69
N ALA A 27 -5.00 -18.55 3.92
CA ALA A 27 -5.25 -17.18 4.36
C ALA A 27 -6.39 -17.09 5.38
N GLU A 28 -6.22 -16.18 6.34
CA GLU A 28 -7.18 -15.91 7.41
C GLU A 28 -7.92 -14.59 7.15
N GLU A 29 -9.04 -14.36 7.84
CA GLU A 29 -9.86 -13.13 7.71
C GLU A 29 -10.14 -12.69 6.26
N VAL A 30 -10.43 -13.66 5.39
CA VAL A 30 -10.60 -13.40 3.96
C VAL A 30 -11.95 -12.71 3.71
N VAL A 31 -11.90 -11.46 3.24
CA VAL A 31 -13.07 -10.61 3.02
C VAL A 31 -13.01 -9.99 1.63
N GLU A 32 -14.03 -10.25 0.81
CA GLU A 32 -14.21 -9.61 -0.48
C GLU A 32 -14.48 -8.10 -0.34
N ARG A 33 -13.83 -7.31 -1.19
CA ARG A 33 -13.99 -5.85 -1.30
C ARG A 33 -14.23 -5.51 -2.77
N PRO A 34 -14.80 -4.33 -3.08
CA PRO A 34 -14.97 -3.89 -4.46
C PRO A 34 -13.69 -3.81 -5.31
N VAL A 35 -12.53 -3.82 -4.67
CA VAL A 35 -11.21 -3.63 -5.31
C VAL A 35 -10.34 -4.88 -5.31
N GLY A 36 -10.84 -5.99 -4.77
CA GLY A 36 -10.05 -7.19 -4.50
C GLY A 36 -10.46 -7.88 -3.21
N VAL A 37 -9.62 -8.76 -2.68
CA VAL A 37 -9.88 -9.53 -1.47
C VAL A 37 -8.84 -9.16 -0.41
N SER A 38 -9.30 -8.71 0.75
CA SER A 38 -8.44 -8.47 1.91
C SER A 38 -8.29 -9.75 2.72
N PHE A 39 -7.08 -10.04 3.20
CA PHE A 39 -6.80 -11.22 4.02
C PHE A 39 -5.66 -10.95 5.00
N CYS A 40 -5.50 -11.84 5.97
CA CYS A 40 -4.45 -11.82 6.98
C CYS A 40 -3.58 -13.08 6.87
N GLY A 41 -2.30 -12.94 7.24
CA GLY A 41 -1.32 -14.01 7.12
C GLY A 41 0.06 -13.59 7.57
N ASP A 42 0.96 -14.56 7.75
CA ASP A 42 2.38 -14.25 7.92
C ASP A 42 3.04 -13.87 6.58
N LEU A 43 4.30 -13.47 6.64
CA LEU A 43 5.04 -13.07 5.45
C LEU A 43 5.24 -14.24 4.46
N ALA A 44 5.37 -15.47 4.97
CA ALA A 44 5.50 -16.67 4.15
C ALA A 44 4.22 -16.92 3.32
N LEU A 45 3.04 -16.71 3.91
CA LEU A 45 1.78 -16.75 3.21
C LEU A 45 1.69 -15.63 2.18
N GLY A 46 2.12 -14.40 2.49
CA GLY A 46 2.22 -13.31 1.51
C GLY A 46 3.00 -13.71 0.26
N TYR A 47 4.20 -14.29 0.44
CA TYR A 47 5.00 -14.83 -0.67
C TYR A 47 4.31 -16.00 -1.38
N ARG A 48 3.66 -16.91 -0.64
CA ARG A 48 2.91 -18.02 -1.23
C ARG A 48 1.81 -17.52 -2.15
N VAL A 49 1.04 -16.50 -1.74
CA VAL A 49 0.01 -15.91 -2.59
C VAL A 49 0.64 -15.30 -3.85
N CYS A 50 1.76 -14.56 -3.74
CA CYS A 50 2.46 -14.03 -4.92
C CYS A 50 2.92 -15.10 -5.91
N LEU A 51 3.28 -16.30 -5.44
CA LEU A 51 3.78 -17.39 -6.27
C LEU A 51 2.68 -18.28 -6.84
N TRP A 52 1.59 -18.49 -6.10
CA TRP A 52 0.62 -19.56 -6.39
C TRP A 52 -0.76 -19.07 -6.80
N SER A 53 -1.13 -17.82 -6.49
CA SER A 53 -2.40 -17.26 -6.92
C SER A 53 -2.45 -17.15 -8.44
N ARG A 54 -3.52 -17.66 -9.05
CA ARG A 54 -3.79 -17.50 -10.49
C ARG A 54 -4.77 -16.38 -10.78
N LEU A 55 -5.40 -15.83 -9.75
CA LEU A 55 -6.50 -14.87 -9.88
C LEU A 55 -6.13 -13.45 -9.44
N ALA A 56 -5.18 -13.30 -8.50
CA ALA A 56 -4.71 -11.99 -8.05
C ALA A 56 -3.80 -11.31 -9.10
N ASN A 57 -4.09 -10.04 -9.38
CA ASN A 57 -3.27 -9.18 -10.23
C ASN A 57 -2.09 -8.58 -9.48
N ARG A 58 -2.31 -8.19 -8.21
CA ARG A 58 -1.29 -7.63 -7.30
C ARG A 58 -1.62 -8.00 -5.87
N VAL A 59 -0.60 -8.33 -5.08
CA VAL A 59 -0.70 -8.52 -3.64
C VAL A 59 -0.02 -7.33 -2.94
N LEU A 60 -0.81 -6.55 -2.21
CA LEU A 60 -0.35 -5.35 -1.51
C LEU A 60 -0.26 -5.64 -0.02
N LEU A 61 0.87 -5.30 0.61
CA LEU A 61 1.03 -5.37 2.06
C LEU A 61 0.48 -4.10 2.69
N GLN A 62 -0.60 -4.20 3.47
CA GLN A 62 -1.19 -3.02 4.11
C GLN A 62 -0.35 -2.60 5.32
N LEU A 63 0.31 -1.44 5.21
CA LEU A 63 1.15 -0.88 6.27
C LEU A 63 0.33 -0.18 7.35
N SER A 64 -0.72 0.54 6.94
CA SER A 64 -1.55 1.30 7.86
C SER A 64 -2.87 1.72 7.21
N ARG A 65 -3.86 1.98 8.07
CA ARG A 65 -5.17 2.52 7.69
C ARG A 65 -5.63 3.48 8.78
N VAL A 66 -5.72 4.77 8.45
CA VAL A 66 -5.99 5.85 9.41
C VAL A 66 -6.88 6.91 8.80
N ASP A 67 -7.64 7.61 9.64
CA ASP A 67 -8.42 8.76 9.22
C ASP A 67 -7.52 9.99 9.08
N VAL A 68 -7.77 10.79 8.04
CA VAL A 68 -6.96 11.97 7.73
C VAL A 68 -7.83 13.16 7.37
N GLU A 69 -7.48 14.29 7.95
CA GLU A 69 -8.10 15.57 7.66
C GLU A 69 -7.08 16.50 7.00
N GLY A 70 -7.41 16.97 5.80
CA GLY A 70 -6.55 17.87 5.06
C GLY A 70 -5.26 17.26 4.53
N ALA A 71 -4.47 18.10 3.86
CA ALA A 71 -3.17 17.71 3.31
C ALA A 71 -2.12 17.46 4.39
N ASP A 72 -2.18 18.21 5.50
CA ASP A 72 -1.24 18.06 6.61
C ASP A 72 -1.46 16.76 7.38
N GLY A 73 -2.72 16.35 7.56
CA GLY A 73 -3.06 15.03 8.12
C GLY A 73 -2.47 13.89 7.28
N LEU A 74 -2.59 13.95 5.96
CA LEU A 74 -1.95 12.99 5.05
C LEU A 74 -0.42 12.97 5.20
N TYR A 75 0.21 14.14 5.26
CA TYR A 75 1.66 14.26 5.42
C TYR A 75 2.12 13.62 6.75
N GLN A 76 1.49 13.97 7.87
CA GLN A 76 1.84 13.42 9.18
C GLN A 76 1.57 11.90 9.27
N ALA A 77 0.43 11.45 8.76
CA ALA A 77 0.10 10.02 8.69
C ALA A 77 1.16 9.25 7.90
N THR A 78 1.62 9.80 6.77
CA THR A 78 2.71 9.22 5.99
C THR A 78 4.00 9.19 6.79
N LYS A 79 4.40 10.31 7.41
CA LYS A 79 5.65 10.44 8.15
C LYS A 79 5.73 9.52 9.38
N ASN A 80 4.60 9.16 9.98
CA ASN A 80 4.53 8.26 11.12
C ASN A 80 4.84 6.78 10.79
N LEU A 81 4.78 6.39 9.51
CA LEU A 81 5.14 5.04 9.08
C LEU A 81 6.66 4.87 9.02
N ARG A 82 7.15 3.70 9.41
CA ARG A 82 8.60 3.40 9.37
C ARG A 82 9.03 3.00 7.95
N TRP A 83 9.13 3.97 7.03
CA TRP A 83 9.48 3.70 5.62
C TRP A 83 10.84 3.04 5.45
N ARG A 84 11.78 3.31 6.36
CA ARG A 84 13.12 2.67 6.39
C ARG A 84 13.08 1.15 6.56
N SER A 85 11.97 0.57 7.01
CA SER A 85 11.76 -0.89 7.04
C SER A 85 11.42 -1.48 5.67
N HIS A 86 11.09 -0.65 4.68
CA HIS A 86 10.57 -1.06 3.38
C HIS A 86 11.34 -0.46 2.19
N ILE A 87 11.94 0.73 2.36
CA ILE A 87 12.68 1.47 1.34
C ILE A 87 14.10 1.69 1.87
N THR A 88 15.10 1.47 1.02
CA THR A 88 16.50 1.79 1.32
C THR A 88 16.94 3.04 0.56
N GLU A 89 18.01 3.69 1.01
CA GLU A 89 18.60 4.85 0.32
C GLU A 89 19.03 4.57 -1.11
N LYS A 90 19.35 3.30 -1.41
CA LYS A 90 19.78 2.85 -2.73
C LYS A 90 18.61 2.45 -3.64
N SER A 91 17.41 2.34 -3.07
CA SER A 91 16.21 1.92 -3.80
C SER A 91 15.53 3.12 -4.46
N SER A 92 14.96 2.86 -5.62
CA SER A 92 14.00 3.74 -6.27
C SER A 92 12.57 3.43 -5.79
N PHE A 93 11.73 4.46 -5.71
CA PHE A 93 10.32 4.26 -5.39
C PHE A 93 9.38 5.13 -6.21
N LEU A 94 8.13 4.68 -6.30
CA LEU A 94 7.02 5.40 -6.91
C LEU A 94 5.85 5.43 -5.94
N VAL A 95 5.16 6.57 -5.86
CA VAL A 95 3.88 6.68 -5.14
C VAL A 95 2.74 6.65 -6.15
N ASP A 96 1.88 5.64 -6.03
CA ASP A 96 0.61 5.55 -6.75
C ASP A 96 -0.52 5.97 -5.80
N PHE A 97 -1.10 7.14 -6.06
CA PHE A 97 -2.16 7.71 -5.23
C PHE A 97 -3.50 7.60 -5.95
N SER A 98 -4.50 7.07 -5.26
CA SER A 98 -5.88 6.98 -5.75
C SER A 98 -6.87 7.52 -4.72
N GLY A 99 -7.86 8.27 -5.18
CA GLY A 99 -8.89 8.83 -4.31
C GLY A 99 -9.15 10.31 -4.59
N ARG A 100 -10.16 10.84 -3.90
CA ARG A 100 -10.58 12.24 -3.98
C ARG A 100 -10.96 12.73 -2.58
N ALA A 101 -10.68 13.99 -2.32
CA ALA A 101 -11.15 14.70 -1.13
C ALA A 101 -11.38 16.17 -1.47
N SER A 102 -12.20 16.86 -0.66
CA SER A 102 -12.50 18.29 -0.85
C SER A 102 -11.24 19.16 -0.87
N TRP A 103 -10.26 18.83 -0.04
CA TRP A 103 -8.97 19.52 0.06
C TRP A 103 -7.95 19.11 -1.02
N MET A 104 -8.30 18.16 -1.90
CA MET A 104 -7.41 17.64 -2.93
C MET A 104 -8.03 17.79 -4.32
N ARG A 105 -7.44 18.68 -5.15
CA ARG A 105 -7.91 18.90 -6.53
C ARG A 105 -7.66 17.72 -7.45
N ASN A 106 -6.51 17.06 -7.32
CA ASN A 106 -6.13 15.90 -8.13
C ASN A 106 -5.28 14.90 -7.32
N ALA A 107 -5.25 13.66 -7.78
CA ALA A 107 -4.48 12.59 -7.13
C ALA A 107 -2.96 12.85 -7.11
N GLN A 108 -2.45 13.60 -8.11
CA GLN A 108 -1.04 13.95 -8.20
C GLN A 108 -0.58 14.80 -7.00
N PHE A 109 -1.42 15.69 -6.49
CA PHE A 109 -1.15 16.44 -5.28
C PHE A 109 -0.97 15.53 -4.06
N GLY A 110 -1.84 14.52 -3.90
CA GLY A 110 -1.71 13.51 -2.86
C GLY A 110 -0.43 12.69 -2.97
N ALA A 111 -0.11 12.21 -4.18
CA ALA A 111 1.12 11.48 -4.45
C ALA A 111 2.37 12.31 -4.11
N GLN A 112 2.36 13.60 -4.47
CA GLN A 112 3.45 14.52 -4.17
C GLN A 112 3.65 14.71 -2.66
N LYS A 113 2.57 14.90 -1.89
CA LYS A 113 2.64 15.06 -0.43
C LYS A 113 3.17 13.81 0.28
N VAL A 114 2.74 12.62 -0.15
CA VAL A 114 3.25 11.35 0.38
C VAL A 114 4.74 11.21 0.07
N LYS A 115 5.14 11.48 -1.18
CA LYS A 115 6.55 11.42 -1.61
C LYS A 115 7.43 12.34 -0.78
N ASP A 116 6.99 13.57 -0.54
CA ASP A 116 7.74 14.55 0.23
C ASP A 116 7.89 14.09 1.69
N ALA A 117 6.82 13.58 2.31
CA ALA A 117 6.88 13.02 3.67
C ALA A 117 7.84 11.82 3.80
N ILE A 118 7.87 10.93 2.81
CA ILE A 118 8.82 9.81 2.77
C ILE A 118 10.26 10.36 2.69
N VAL A 119 10.54 11.25 1.73
CA VAL A 119 11.89 11.83 1.55
C VAL A 119 12.35 12.59 2.79
N ASP A 120 11.47 13.36 3.41
CA ASP A 120 11.80 14.13 4.60
C ASP A 120 12.13 13.22 5.79
N GLN A 121 11.46 12.06 5.94
CA GLN A 121 11.83 11.09 6.97
C GLN A 121 13.28 10.56 6.79
N PHE A 122 13.76 10.39 5.56
CA PHE A 122 15.16 10.01 5.31
C PHE A 122 16.13 11.16 5.61
N ARG A 123 15.80 12.37 5.16
CA ARG A 123 16.62 13.58 5.41
C ARG A 123 16.78 13.86 6.91
N GLU A 124 15.69 13.80 7.66
CA GLU A 124 15.70 14.03 9.12
C GLU A 124 16.50 12.96 9.87
N ALA A 125 16.61 11.76 9.30
CA ALA A 125 17.48 10.70 9.81
C ALA A 125 18.94 10.83 9.36
N GLY A 126 19.31 11.88 8.62
CA GLY A 126 20.66 12.09 8.08
C GLY A 126 21.03 11.15 6.93
N LEU A 127 20.04 10.51 6.31
CA LEU A 127 20.23 9.52 5.26
C LEU A 127 20.10 10.15 3.87
N SER A 128 20.65 9.48 2.86
CA SER A 128 20.51 9.91 1.47
C SER A 128 19.06 9.82 1.01
N ARG A 129 18.65 10.75 0.15
CA ARG A 129 17.31 10.74 -0.44
C ARG A 129 17.17 9.53 -1.39
N PRO A 130 16.17 8.65 -1.20
CA PRO A 130 15.88 7.60 -2.17
C PRO A 130 15.46 8.19 -3.52
N SER A 131 15.84 7.53 -4.60
CA SER A 131 15.55 7.98 -5.97
C SER A 131 14.10 7.70 -6.36
N VAL A 132 13.61 8.36 -7.42
CA VAL A 132 12.24 8.17 -7.93
C VAL A 132 12.34 7.69 -9.36
N ASP A 133 11.83 6.48 -9.63
CA ASP A 133 11.71 5.91 -10.96
C ASP A 133 10.23 5.70 -11.30
N LEU A 134 9.76 6.35 -12.36
CA LEU A 134 8.35 6.28 -12.79
C LEU A 134 8.04 5.04 -13.65
N LYS A 135 9.06 4.36 -14.18
CA LYS A 135 8.93 3.21 -15.09
C LYS A 135 9.20 1.90 -14.38
N GLN A 136 10.32 1.79 -13.66
CA GLN A 136 10.77 0.56 -13.01
C GLN A 136 11.22 0.83 -11.57
N PRO A 137 10.31 1.25 -10.67
CA PRO A 137 10.64 1.44 -9.27
C PRO A 137 10.90 0.10 -8.57
N ASP A 138 11.88 0.07 -7.67
CA ASP A 138 12.11 -1.09 -6.79
C ASP A 138 10.94 -1.27 -5.80
N VAL A 139 10.40 -0.15 -5.31
CA VAL A 139 9.26 -0.14 -4.38
C VAL A 139 8.13 0.71 -4.93
N ARG A 140 6.93 0.12 -5.05
CA ARG A 140 5.71 0.85 -5.38
C ARG A 140 4.87 1.04 -4.12
N VAL A 141 4.67 2.30 -3.73
CA VAL A 141 3.84 2.68 -2.59
C VAL A 141 2.40 2.89 -3.04
N THR A 142 1.55 2.00 -2.55
CA THR A 142 0.09 1.98 -2.51
C THR A 142 -0.59 3.06 -1.65
N VAL A 143 -1.09 4.20 -2.16
CA VAL A 143 -1.91 5.10 -1.30
C VAL A 143 -3.32 5.25 -1.83
N ARG A 144 -4.29 4.91 -0.98
CA ARG A 144 -5.71 5.08 -1.30
C ARG A 144 -6.43 5.92 -0.26
N LEU A 145 -7.14 6.94 -0.73
CA LEU A 145 -8.03 7.77 0.07
C LEU A 145 -9.50 7.49 -0.26
N SER A 146 -10.29 7.10 0.74
CA SER A 146 -11.72 6.86 0.59
C SER A 146 -12.47 7.28 1.85
N LYS A 147 -13.51 8.11 1.70
CA LYS A 147 -14.37 8.55 2.81
C LYS A 147 -13.60 9.11 4.03
N GLY A 148 -12.57 9.93 3.79
CA GLY A 148 -11.75 10.52 4.84
C GLY A 148 -10.68 9.60 5.43
N GLN A 149 -10.61 8.34 4.97
CA GLN A 149 -9.66 7.36 5.45
C GLN A 149 -8.60 7.05 4.41
N VAL A 150 -7.34 7.10 4.82
CA VAL A 150 -6.19 6.72 3.98
C VAL A 150 -5.73 5.31 4.34
N THR A 151 -5.42 4.52 3.31
CA THR A 151 -4.78 3.21 3.43
C THR A 151 -3.45 3.24 2.70
N PHE A 152 -2.39 2.83 3.39
CA PHE A 152 -1.04 2.70 2.86
C PHE A 152 -0.71 1.22 2.65
N GLY A 153 -0.09 0.91 1.51
CA GLY A 153 0.47 -0.40 1.22
C GLY A 153 1.38 -0.40 0.01
#